data_AF-A0A9W7ZFY8-F1
#
_entry.id   AF-A0A9W7ZFY8-F1
#
_cell.length_a   1.000
_cell.length_b   1.000
_cell.length_c   1.000
_cell.angle_alpha   90.00
_cell.angle_beta   90.00
_cell.angle_gamma   90.00
#
_symmetry.space_group_name_H-M   'P 1'
#
loop_
_entity.id
_entity.type
_entity.pdbx_description
1 polymer ?
#
loop_
_entity_poly.entity_id
_entity_poly.type
_entity_poly.pdbx_seq_one_letter_code
_entity_poly.pdbx_strand_id
1 'polypeptide(L)'
;MLSTASVSVYPDTAEAILYGGPSVANDAVVTGRVVVTGRNAGQVASLQVTLRAQRGRRFQGQQSMTPPTHLQAVLVADGRAAVTHEQLSARSHSWQFSISVPGSTAETVFARNSFVAYELVAEAEVSGTFAGTVQSKPVAVAIKRAPPPDSVWAATAGAALYETADWRGQLQLALATDSRILHSDDQALPIRGVVRPLAKGLQLRRAAFQLVERIVLNSDLSATSRLVADIDVDIDTDQCTSSLVKQEGIALDHETSTERMLSVPSEYTGIQYDVHRGPIRTYHELALSVSIVDARGSVHNLRLASPVFVLPRPCRAALPRYEDTPADRLVSPPALRRDSNFWDQFVLIDTTDSFADARPELALDACPLALQGYRPSDLSQAPPPSYPGAAHGIERTVVDSADVAEMQPLRQRRSREHLAEQFAVV
;
A
#
# COMPACT_ATOMS: atom_id res chain seq x y z
N MET A 1 -16.61 -28.59 33.16
CA MET A 1 -16.13 -27.51 32.27
C MET A 1 -15.04 -28.08 31.36
N LEU A 2 -15.35 -28.29 30.08
CA LEU A 2 -14.38 -28.77 29.09
C LEU A 2 -13.46 -27.60 28.74
N SER A 3 -12.19 -27.67 29.15
CA SER A 3 -11.19 -26.68 28.78
C SER A 3 -10.89 -26.86 27.29
N THR A 4 -11.41 -25.97 26.45
CA THR A 4 -11.11 -25.95 25.02
C THR A 4 -9.70 -25.45 24.79
N ALA A 5 -8.93 -26.13 23.93
CA ALA A 5 -7.67 -25.59 23.45
C ALA A 5 -7.95 -24.34 22.60
N SER A 6 -6.99 -23.43 22.53
CA SER A 6 -7.03 -22.26 21.64
C SER A 6 -5.76 -22.16 20.82
N VAL A 7 -5.88 -21.64 19.60
CA VAL A 7 -4.78 -21.51 18.63
C VAL A 7 -4.69 -20.05 18.21
N SER A 8 -3.48 -19.51 18.22
CA SER A 8 -3.19 -18.14 17.80
C SER A 8 -2.00 -18.11 16.85
N VAL A 9 -2.06 -17.26 15.82
CA VAL A 9 -0.98 -17.04 14.85
C VAL A 9 -0.43 -15.64 15.04
N TYR A 10 0.89 -15.53 15.03
CA TYR A 10 1.63 -14.28 15.14
C TYR A 10 2.67 -14.25 14.02
N PRO A 11 2.37 -13.60 12.87
CA PRO A 11 3.37 -13.40 11.85
C PRO A 11 4.42 -12.38 12.34
N ASP A 12 5.67 -12.52 11.89
CA ASP A 12 6.75 -11.60 12.26
C ASP A 12 6.55 -10.22 11.61
N THR A 13 5.98 -10.22 10.40
CA THR A 13 5.58 -9.02 9.67
C THR A 13 4.13 -9.13 9.21
N ALA A 14 3.43 -8.00 9.15
CA ALA A 14 2.09 -7.95 8.57
C ALA A 14 2.10 -8.01 7.03
N GLU A 15 3.28 -8.09 6.41
CA GLU A 15 3.49 -7.83 5.00
C GLU A 15 4.51 -8.77 4.39
N ALA A 16 4.25 -9.17 3.15
CA ALA A 16 5.17 -9.88 2.28
C ALA A 16 5.53 -8.98 1.09
N ILE A 17 6.81 -8.64 0.94
CA ILE A 17 7.30 -7.79 -0.15
C ILE A 17 7.96 -8.67 -1.22
N LEU A 18 7.38 -8.65 -2.42
CA LEU A 18 7.90 -9.31 -3.61
C LEU A 18 8.77 -8.31 -4.40
N TYR A 19 10.06 -8.59 -4.54
CA TYR A 19 10.98 -7.71 -5.26
C TYR A 19 10.99 -8.05 -6.76
N GLY A 20 10.41 -7.18 -7.58
CA GLY A 20 10.32 -7.34 -9.03
C GLY A 20 8.93 -7.65 -9.57
N GLY A 21 8.84 -7.71 -10.90
CA GLY A 21 7.61 -8.08 -11.59
C GLY A 21 7.26 -9.57 -11.38
N PRO A 22 6.01 -10.00 -11.65
CA PRO A 22 5.56 -11.36 -11.34
C PRO A 22 6.37 -12.52 -11.94
N SER A 23 7.05 -12.29 -13.06
CA SER A 23 7.88 -13.28 -13.74
C SER A 23 9.34 -13.30 -13.29
N VAL A 24 9.75 -12.31 -12.49
CA VAL A 24 11.15 -12.11 -12.06
C VAL A 24 11.26 -12.15 -10.53
N ALA A 25 10.20 -11.81 -9.81
CA ALA A 25 10.19 -11.77 -8.37
C ALA A 25 10.50 -13.15 -7.79
N ASN A 26 11.51 -13.19 -6.92
CA ASN A 26 11.75 -14.33 -6.06
C ASN A 26 10.58 -14.51 -5.10
N ASP A 27 10.45 -15.73 -4.57
CA ASP A 27 9.48 -16.00 -3.55
C ASP A 27 9.77 -15.15 -2.30
N ALA A 28 8.76 -14.46 -1.80
CA ALA A 28 8.83 -13.83 -0.48
C ALA A 28 8.51 -14.86 0.58
N VAL A 29 9.08 -14.74 1.76
CA VAL A 29 8.82 -15.66 2.87
C VAL A 29 8.02 -14.94 3.94
N VAL A 30 6.86 -15.50 4.30
CA VAL A 30 6.10 -15.09 5.47
C VAL A 30 6.47 -16.01 6.63
N THR A 31 7.12 -15.45 7.64
CA THR A 31 7.52 -16.17 8.85
C THR A 31 6.68 -15.74 10.04
N GLY A 32 6.71 -16.56 11.08
CA GLY A 32 6.09 -16.23 12.35
C GLY A 32 6.04 -17.43 13.29
N ARG A 33 5.14 -17.34 14.26
CA ARG A 33 4.90 -18.40 15.22
C ARG A 33 3.41 -18.69 15.41
N VAL A 34 3.11 -19.95 15.69
CA VAL A 34 1.81 -20.40 16.17
C VAL A 34 1.94 -20.72 17.64
N VAL A 35 0.95 -20.34 18.43
CA VAL A 35 0.86 -20.68 19.85
C VAL A 35 -0.42 -21.45 20.09
N VAL A 36 -0.29 -22.64 20.64
CA VAL A 36 -1.42 -23.45 21.09
C VAL A 36 -1.45 -23.42 22.62
N THR A 37 -2.58 -23.00 23.19
CA THR A 37 -2.77 -22.95 24.64
C THR A 37 -3.92 -23.84 25.08
N GLY A 38 -3.74 -24.55 26.20
CA GLY A 38 -4.76 -25.45 26.74
C GLY A 38 -4.16 -26.58 27.57
N ARG A 39 -5.04 -27.34 28.24
CA ARG A 39 -4.61 -28.50 29.06
C ARG A 39 -3.97 -29.61 28.22
N ASN A 40 -4.41 -29.75 26.98
CA ASN A 40 -3.95 -30.76 26.03
C ASN A 40 -3.04 -30.16 24.94
N ALA A 41 -2.45 -28.97 25.18
CA ALA A 41 -1.61 -28.30 24.19
C ALA A 41 -0.33 -29.09 23.82
N GLY A 42 0.10 -30.03 24.67
CA GLY A 42 1.19 -30.96 24.36
C GLY A 42 0.76 -32.20 23.56
N GLN A 43 -0.53 -32.37 23.28
CA GLN A 43 -1.10 -33.53 22.57
C GLN A 43 -1.59 -33.17 21.16
N VAL A 44 -0.94 -32.21 20.50
CA VAL A 44 -1.30 -31.79 19.14
C VAL A 44 -0.94 -32.91 18.16
N ALA A 45 -1.96 -33.45 17.48
CA ALA A 45 -1.82 -34.49 16.46
C ALA A 45 -1.39 -33.92 15.11
N SER A 46 -2.03 -32.81 14.70
CA SER A 46 -1.70 -32.09 13.48
C SER A 46 -1.75 -30.58 13.73
N LEU A 47 -0.84 -29.84 13.11
CA LEU A 47 -0.79 -28.38 13.17
C LEU A 47 -0.34 -27.84 11.82
N GLN A 48 -1.16 -27.02 11.20
CA GLN A 48 -0.84 -26.39 9.92
C GLN A 48 -1.17 -24.90 9.95
N VAL A 49 -0.41 -24.11 9.19
CA VAL A 49 -0.67 -22.70 8.93
C VAL A 49 -0.92 -22.53 7.45
N THR A 50 -2.01 -21.85 7.10
CA THR A 50 -2.40 -21.61 5.72
C THR A 50 -2.50 -20.12 5.46
N LEU A 51 -1.77 -19.64 4.45
CA LEU A 51 -2.00 -18.35 3.81
C LEU A 51 -3.00 -18.55 2.67
N ARG A 52 -4.15 -17.89 2.78
CA ARG A 52 -5.25 -18.03 1.82
C ARG A 52 -5.87 -16.70 1.44
N ALA A 53 -6.62 -16.71 0.35
CA ALA A 53 -7.46 -15.58 -0.04
C ALA A 53 -8.46 -15.21 1.06
N GLN A 54 -8.58 -13.92 1.37
CA GLN A 54 -9.53 -13.43 2.35
C GLN A 54 -10.96 -13.65 1.86
N ARG A 55 -11.81 -14.23 2.72
CA ARG A 55 -13.21 -14.51 2.40
C ARG A 55 -14.04 -13.22 2.45
N GLY A 56 -14.83 -12.97 1.40
CA GLY A 56 -15.63 -11.75 1.18
C GLY A 56 -16.76 -11.46 2.18
N ARG A 57 -16.83 -12.15 3.32
CA ARG A 57 -17.89 -11.90 4.32
C ARG A 57 -17.73 -10.58 5.09
N ARG A 58 -16.58 -9.91 5.00
CA ARG A 58 -16.28 -8.72 5.81
C ARG A 58 -16.88 -7.42 5.27
N PHE A 59 -17.30 -7.35 4.00
CA PHE A 59 -17.74 -6.11 3.38
C PHE A 59 -19.04 -6.33 2.60
N GLN A 60 -20.14 -5.74 3.07
CA GLN A 60 -21.42 -5.78 2.33
C GLN A 60 -21.21 -5.10 0.97
N GLY A 61 -21.37 -5.88 -0.11
CA GLY A 61 -21.29 -5.37 -1.49
C GLY A 61 -19.90 -5.36 -2.13
N GLN A 62 -18.82 -5.74 -1.43
CA GLN A 62 -17.51 -5.90 -2.08
C GLN A 62 -17.27 -7.35 -2.50
N GLN A 63 -16.76 -7.52 -3.73
CA GLN A 63 -16.40 -8.80 -4.30
C GLN A 63 -14.90 -9.06 -4.16
N SER A 64 -14.53 -10.19 -3.55
CA SER A 64 -13.14 -10.65 -3.60
C SER A 64 -12.80 -11.03 -5.04
N MET A 65 -11.78 -10.40 -5.58
CA MET A 65 -11.16 -10.76 -6.87
C MET A 65 -9.85 -11.52 -6.66
N THR A 66 -9.58 -11.93 -5.42
CA THR A 66 -8.34 -12.65 -5.06
C THR A 66 -8.31 -14.00 -5.78
N PRO A 67 -7.26 -14.31 -6.57
CA PRO A 67 -7.10 -15.62 -7.16
C PRO A 67 -7.09 -16.72 -6.08
N PRO A 68 -7.62 -17.93 -6.35
CA PRO A 68 -7.54 -19.05 -5.42
C PRO A 68 -6.09 -19.29 -5.00
N THR A 69 -5.80 -18.99 -3.73
CA THR A 69 -4.47 -19.09 -3.15
C THR A 69 -4.59 -19.93 -1.89
N HIS A 70 -3.79 -20.99 -1.80
CA HIS A 70 -3.75 -21.91 -0.67
C HIS A 70 -2.32 -22.39 -0.47
N LEU A 71 -1.54 -21.59 0.26
CA LEU A 71 -0.15 -21.88 0.57
C LEU A 71 -0.10 -22.35 2.03
N GLN A 72 0.56 -23.46 2.30
CA GLN A 72 0.52 -24.10 3.62
C GLN A 72 1.91 -24.45 4.14
N ALA A 73 2.07 -24.36 5.46
CA ALA A 73 3.20 -24.89 6.20
C ALA A 73 2.67 -25.90 7.23
N VAL A 74 3.16 -27.14 7.16
CA VAL A 74 2.82 -28.21 8.11
C VAL A 74 3.86 -28.20 9.23
N LEU A 75 3.41 -27.94 10.46
CA LEU A 75 4.28 -27.79 11.63
C LEU A 75 4.34 -29.07 12.47
N VAL A 76 3.21 -29.80 12.54
CA VAL A 76 3.09 -31.09 13.23
C VAL A 76 2.29 -32.02 12.34
N ALA A 77 2.80 -33.24 12.13
CA ALA A 77 2.11 -34.32 11.44
C ALA A 77 2.26 -35.61 12.25
N ASP A 78 1.17 -36.31 12.47
CA ASP A 78 1.12 -37.57 13.25
C ASP A 78 1.77 -37.45 14.64
N GLY A 79 1.58 -36.29 15.29
CA GLY A 79 2.15 -35.98 16.61
C GLY A 79 3.67 -35.72 16.61
N ARG A 80 4.32 -35.64 15.44
CA ARG A 80 5.74 -35.32 15.30
C ARG A 80 5.91 -33.90 14.79
N ALA A 81 6.67 -33.08 15.52
CA ALA A 81 7.02 -31.73 15.08
C ALA A 81 8.00 -31.78 13.91
N ALA A 82 7.67 -31.09 12.82
CA ALA A 82 8.52 -30.94 11.64
C ALA A 82 9.45 -29.72 11.74
N VAL A 83 9.17 -28.81 12.69
CA VAL A 83 9.82 -27.50 12.83
C VAL A 83 10.18 -27.26 14.30
N THR A 84 11.03 -26.27 14.56
CA THR A 84 11.43 -25.84 15.91
C THR A 84 10.22 -25.65 16.82
N HIS A 85 10.23 -26.35 17.94
CA HIS A 85 9.20 -26.36 18.97
C HIS A 85 9.77 -25.79 20.26
N GLU A 86 9.06 -24.83 20.84
CA GLU A 86 9.40 -24.24 22.12
C GLU A 86 8.24 -24.45 23.10
N GLN A 87 8.53 -25.02 24.26
CA GLN A 87 7.55 -25.10 25.34
C GLN A 87 7.62 -23.81 26.17
N LEU A 88 6.63 -22.93 26.00
CA LEU A 88 6.52 -21.68 26.75
C LEU A 88 6.05 -21.91 28.20
N SER A 89 5.15 -22.87 28.40
CA SER A 89 4.71 -23.31 29.72
C SER A 89 4.10 -24.72 29.66
N ALA A 90 3.69 -25.29 30.80
CA ALA A 90 3.00 -26.58 30.85
C ALA A 90 1.68 -26.62 30.04
N ARG A 91 1.13 -25.46 29.67
CA ARG A 91 -0.13 -25.33 28.92
C ARG A 91 0.00 -24.50 27.66
N SER A 92 1.21 -24.16 27.24
CA SER A 92 1.47 -23.28 26.11
C SER A 92 2.69 -23.76 25.35
N HIS A 93 2.50 -24.01 24.06
CA HIS A 93 3.54 -24.47 23.16
C HIS A 93 3.57 -23.57 21.93
N SER A 94 4.76 -23.31 21.42
CA SER A 94 4.98 -22.50 20.25
C SER A 94 5.73 -23.26 19.17
N TRP A 95 5.34 -23.02 17.92
CA TRP A 95 6.00 -23.56 16.73
C TRP A 95 6.27 -22.43 15.75
N GLN A 96 7.47 -22.39 15.20
CA GLN A 96 7.82 -21.45 14.13
C GLN A 96 7.26 -21.95 12.80
N PHE A 97 6.83 -21.04 11.93
CA PHE A 97 6.39 -21.34 10.57
C PHE A 97 7.09 -20.47 9.54
N SER A 98 7.14 -20.98 8.31
CA SER A 98 7.69 -20.28 7.15
C SER A 98 6.87 -20.69 5.91
N ILE A 99 6.24 -19.73 5.24
CA ILE A 99 5.44 -19.95 4.03
C ILE A 99 6.07 -19.18 2.87
N SER A 100 6.43 -19.90 1.80
CA SER A 100 6.90 -19.30 0.54
C SER A 100 5.73 -18.74 -0.25
N VAL A 101 5.77 -17.44 -0.56
CA VAL A 101 4.80 -16.71 -1.36
C VAL A 101 5.34 -16.57 -2.79
N PRO A 102 4.72 -17.22 -3.78
CA PRO A 102 5.20 -17.19 -5.15
C PRO A 102 5.32 -15.77 -5.70
N GLY A 103 6.38 -15.51 -6.46
CA GLY A 103 6.57 -14.26 -7.22
C GLY A 103 5.36 -13.83 -8.04
N SER A 104 4.55 -14.77 -8.52
CA SER A 104 3.34 -14.55 -9.32
C SER A 104 2.08 -14.15 -8.53
N THR A 105 2.15 -14.10 -7.20
CA THR A 105 0.99 -13.82 -6.34
C THR A 105 0.47 -12.39 -6.55
N ALA A 106 -0.84 -12.21 -6.64
CA ALA A 106 -1.43 -10.88 -6.82
C ALA A 106 -1.19 -9.99 -5.58
N GLU A 107 -1.06 -8.69 -5.81
CA GLU A 107 -0.83 -7.71 -4.74
C GLU A 107 -2.12 -7.39 -4.00
N THR A 108 -1.99 -7.05 -2.73
CA THR A 108 -3.11 -6.61 -1.89
C THR A 108 -3.55 -5.21 -2.29
N VAL A 109 -4.81 -5.08 -2.67
CA VAL A 109 -5.41 -3.82 -3.13
C VAL A 109 -6.88 -3.77 -2.76
N PHE A 110 -7.35 -2.61 -2.32
CA PHE A 110 -8.74 -2.37 -1.99
C PHE A 110 -9.31 -1.29 -2.90
N ALA A 111 -10.42 -1.63 -3.55
CA ALA A 111 -11.24 -0.71 -4.34
C ALA A 111 -12.63 -0.59 -3.70
N ARG A 112 -13.46 0.30 -4.26
CA ARG A 112 -14.81 0.57 -3.71
C ARG A 112 -15.67 -0.69 -3.59
N ASN A 113 -15.71 -1.50 -4.64
CA ASN A 113 -16.60 -2.67 -4.76
C ASN A 113 -15.84 -4.00 -4.90
N SER A 114 -14.51 -3.98 -4.83
CA SER A 114 -13.70 -5.16 -5.04
C SER A 114 -12.38 -5.08 -4.29
N PHE A 115 -11.78 -6.23 -4.00
CA PHE A 115 -10.49 -6.27 -3.33
C PHE A 115 -9.70 -7.53 -3.68
N VAL A 116 -8.39 -7.46 -3.49
CA VAL A 116 -7.47 -8.60 -3.43
C VAL A 116 -6.81 -8.56 -2.05
N ALA A 117 -6.97 -9.59 -1.23
CA ALA A 117 -6.44 -9.61 0.14
C ALA A 117 -6.22 -11.03 0.65
N TYR A 118 -5.32 -11.18 1.63
CA TYR A 118 -4.87 -12.47 2.15
C TYR A 118 -4.97 -12.55 3.67
N GLU A 119 -5.19 -13.76 4.18
CA GLU A 119 -5.24 -14.05 5.61
C GLU A 119 -4.45 -15.31 5.96
N LEU A 120 -3.77 -15.29 7.10
CA LEU A 120 -3.17 -16.44 7.76
C LEU A 120 -4.15 -17.07 8.74
N VAL A 121 -4.25 -18.38 8.70
CA VAL A 121 -5.07 -19.17 9.62
C VAL A 121 -4.31 -20.42 10.02
N ALA A 122 -4.22 -20.67 11.33
CA ALA A 122 -3.72 -21.94 11.83
C ALA A 122 -4.87 -22.86 12.21
N GLU A 123 -4.68 -24.15 11.94
CA GLU A 123 -5.60 -25.22 12.30
C GLU A 123 -4.81 -26.27 13.06
N ALA A 124 -5.31 -26.63 14.24
CA ALA A 124 -4.71 -27.64 15.10
C ALA A 124 -5.73 -28.74 15.39
N GLU A 125 -5.30 -29.98 15.30
CA GLU A 125 -6.03 -31.14 15.78
C GLU A 125 -5.38 -31.63 17.07
N VAL A 126 -6.16 -31.79 18.13
CA VAL A 126 -5.66 -32.23 19.43
C VAL A 126 -6.09 -33.68 19.67
N SER A 127 -5.15 -34.55 20.02
CA SER A 127 -5.41 -35.97 20.31
C SER A 127 -6.33 -36.14 21.53
N GLY A 128 -7.25 -37.11 21.47
CA GLY A 128 -8.11 -37.48 22.60
C GLY A 128 -9.48 -38.03 22.18
N THR A 129 -10.21 -38.61 23.11
CA THR A 129 -11.56 -39.17 22.88
C THR A 129 -12.61 -38.13 22.46
N PHE A 130 -12.35 -36.84 22.72
CA PHE A 130 -13.14 -35.70 22.27
C PHE A 130 -12.31 -34.75 21.40
N ALA A 131 -11.40 -35.31 20.59
CA ALA A 131 -10.57 -34.57 19.65
C ALA A 131 -11.44 -33.73 18.72
N GLY A 132 -11.15 -32.43 18.65
CA GLY A 132 -11.78 -31.50 17.74
C GLY A 132 -10.73 -30.63 17.07
N THR A 133 -11.03 -30.17 15.86
CA THR A 133 -10.20 -29.20 15.16
C THR A 133 -10.43 -27.81 15.77
N VAL A 134 -9.36 -27.15 16.18
CA VAL A 134 -9.38 -25.77 16.65
C VAL A 134 -8.71 -24.90 15.59
N GLN A 135 -9.36 -23.79 15.24
CA GLN A 135 -8.87 -22.84 14.25
C GLN A 135 -8.54 -21.50 14.92
N SER A 136 -7.46 -20.87 14.47
CA SER A 136 -7.11 -19.53 14.92
C SER A 136 -8.05 -18.47 14.36
N LYS A 137 -8.04 -17.29 14.97
CA LYS A 137 -8.59 -16.10 14.32
C LYS A 137 -7.76 -15.79 13.05
N PRO A 138 -8.39 -15.41 11.93
CA PRO A 138 -7.65 -15.02 10.73
C PRO A 138 -6.87 -13.72 10.95
N VAL A 139 -5.60 -13.73 10.59
CA VAL A 139 -4.69 -12.58 10.65
C VAL A 139 -4.42 -12.08 9.24
N ALA A 140 -4.69 -10.80 8.96
CA ALA A 140 -4.47 -10.24 7.62
C ALA A 140 -2.97 -10.16 7.30
N VAL A 141 -2.62 -10.43 6.03
CA VAL A 141 -1.26 -10.25 5.51
C VAL A 141 -1.36 -9.52 4.17
N ALA A 142 -0.63 -8.41 4.05
CA ALA A 142 -0.56 -7.64 2.81
C ALA A 142 0.55 -8.18 1.91
N ILE A 143 0.26 -8.43 0.63
CA ILE A 143 1.26 -8.77 -0.38
C ILE A 143 1.53 -7.53 -1.21
N LYS A 144 2.78 -7.06 -1.25
CA LYS A 144 3.18 -5.83 -1.93
C LYS A 144 4.32 -6.11 -2.91
N ARG A 145 4.53 -5.24 -3.90
CA ARG A 145 5.75 -5.27 -4.72
C ARG A 145 6.62 -4.06 -4.51
N ALA A 146 7.92 -4.31 -4.61
CA ALA A 146 8.94 -3.28 -4.65
C ALA A 146 9.83 -3.50 -5.88
N PRO A 147 10.46 -2.45 -6.42
CA PRO A 147 11.53 -2.63 -7.37
C PRO A 147 12.68 -3.40 -6.71
N PRO A 148 13.32 -4.36 -7.41
CA PRO A 148 14.52 -4.99 -6.88
C PRO A 148 15.60 -3.94 -6.62
N PRO A 149 16.40 -4.07 -5.55
CA PRO A 149 17.57 -3.24 -5.33
C PRO A 149 18.44 -3.19 -6.59
N ASP A 150 19.00 -2.02 -6.90
CA ASP A 150 19.90 -1.80 -8.04
C ASP A 150 19.31 -2.06 -9.43
N SER A 151 17.99 -2.31 -9.53
CA SER A 151 17.32 -2.46 -10.82
C SER A 151 17.13 -1.12 -11.53
N VAL A 152 16.99 -1.17 -12.87
CA VAL A 152 16.59 0.01 -13.67
C VAL A 152 15.25 0.58 -13.18
N TRP A 153 14.35 -0.28 -12.69
CA TRP A 153 13.09 0.18 -12.10
C TRP A 153 13.33 0.98 -10.82
N ALA A 154 14.17 0.49 -9.89
CA ALA A 154 14.55 1.25 -8.70
C ALA A 154 15.21 2.59 -9.04
N ALA A 155 16.14 2.60 -10.00
CA ALA A 155 16.82 3.81 -10.43
C ALA A 155 15.88 4.83 -11.09
N THR A 156 14.98 4.37 -11.96
CA THR A 156 14.00 5.24 -12.65
C THR A 156 12.97 5.79 -11.68
N ALA A 157 12.48 4.96 -10.76
CA ALA A 157 11.53 5.39 -9.75
C ALA A 157 12.18 6.37 -8.76
N GLY A 158 13.42 6.11 -8.33
CA GLY A 158 14.14 6.98 -7.40
C GLY A 158 14.68 8.28 -8.00
N ALA A 159 14.55 8.48 -9.33
CA ALA A 159 15.00 9.71 -9.97
C ALA A 159 14.11 10.91 -9.60
N ALA A 160 14.71 12.10 -9.56
CA ALA A 160 13.98 13.33 -9.41
C ALA A 160 12.97 13.51 -10.56
N LEU A 161 11.82 14.09 -10.24
CA LEU A 161 10.80 14.45 -11.20
C LEU A 161 11.08 15.88 -11.67
N TYR A 162 11.17 16.08 -12.98
CA TYR A 162 11.16 17.40 -13.60
C TYR A 162 10.47 17.30 -14.96
N GLU A 163 9.26 17.85 -15.05
CA GLU A 163 8.45 17.80 -16.27
C GLU A 163 8.06 19.22 -16.67
N THR A 164 8.00 19.48 -17.98
CA THR A 164 7.64 20.79 -18.53
C THR A 164 6.64 20.65 -19.68
N ALA A 165 5.79 21.65 -19.85
CA ALA A 165 4.86 21.71 -20.98
C ALA A 165 4.61 23.14 -21.43
N ASP A 166 4.54 23.34 -22.74
CA ASP A 166 4.25 24.62 -23.36
C ASP A 166 2.80 24.67 -23.88
N TRP A 167 2.04 25.65 -23.42
CA TRP A 167 0.69 25.92 -23.90
C TRP A 167 0.73 27.01 -24.98
N ARG A 168 0.71 26.57 -26.25
CA ARG A 168 0.57 27.42 -27.44
C ARG A 168 1.57 28.58 -27.52
N GLY A 169 2.75 28.42 -26.93
CA GLY A 169 3.77 29.47 -26.87
C GLY A 169 3.37 30.71 -26.05
N GLN A 170 2.31 30.63 -25.23
CA GLN A 170 1.85 31.73 -24.38
C GLN A 170 2.22 31.51 -22.91
N LEU A 171 2.26 30.26 -22.46
CA LEU A 171 2.57 29.89 -21.08
C LEU A 171 3.39 28.60 -21.08
N GLN A 172 4.41 28.54 -20.24
CA GLN A 172 5.15 27.33 -19.92
C GLN A 172 4.86 26.92 -18.47
N LEU A 173 4.60 25.64 -18.26
CA LEU A 173 4.44 25.03 -16.94
C LEU A 173 5.63 24.13 -16.66
N ALA A 174 6.11 24.11 -15.42
CA ALA A 174 7.05 23.11 -14.94
C ALA A 174 6.60 22.53 -13.59
N LEU A 175 6.79 21.23 -13.40
CA LEU A 175 6.52 20.49 -12.17
C LEU A 175 7.77 19.73 -11.76
N ALA A 176 8.20 19.92 -10.51
CA ALA A 176 9.39 19.29 -9.97
C ALA A 176 9.19 18.72 -8.56
N THR A 177 9.85 17.60 -8.27
CA THR A 177 10.02 17.03 -6.92
C THR A 177 11.28 16.18 -6.86
N ASP A 178 11.83 15.97 -5.68
CA ASP A 178 13.12 15.28 -5.49
C ASP A 178 13.05 13.78 -5.79
N SER A 179 11.85 13.19 -5.79
CA SER A 179 11.66 11.75 -5.99
C SER A 179 10.31 11.46 -6.65
N ARG A 180 10.27 10.49 -7.58
CA ARG A 180 9.00 9.93 -8.07
C ARG A 180 8.42 8.87 -7.12
N ILE A 181 9.19 8.37 -6.15
CA ILE A 181 8.73 7.42 -5.12
C ILE A 181 8.13 8.19 -3.94
N LEU A 182 6.91 7.81 -3.60
CA LEU A 182 6.20 8.19 -2.39
C LEU A 182 6.16 7.01 -1.44
N HIS A 183 6.67 7.20 -0.22
CA HIS A 183 6.48 6.24 0.86
C HIS A 183 5.25 6.64 1.66
N SER A 184 4.37 5.68 1.93
CA SER A 184 3.03 5.92 2.50
C SER A 184 3.02 6.10 4.03
N ASP A 185 4.07 6.65 4.64
CA ASP A 185 4.18 6.82 6.10
C ASP A 185 3.83 8.24 6.56
N ASP A 186 2.73 8.81 6.07
CA ASP A 186 2.32 10.21 6.34
C ASP A 186 3.43 11.23 6.00
N GLN A 187 4.13 10.96 4.89
CA GLN A 187 5.26 11.77 4.46
C GLN A 187 4.78 13.02 3.72
N ALA A 188 5.33 14.18 4.09
CA ALA A 188 5.18 15.40 3.32
C ALA A 188 6.10 15.35 2.08
N LEU A 189 5.51 15.52 0.90
CA LEU A 189 6.21 15.54 -0.38
C LEU A 189 6.54 17.00 -0.76
N PRO A 190 7.83 17.39 -0.78
CA PRO A 190 8.23 18.69 -1.31
C PRO A 190 7.97 18.73 -2.82
N ILE A 191 7.21 19.72 -3.26
CA ILE A 191 6.86 19.91 -4.66
C ILE A 191 7.06 21.36 -5.06
N ARG A 192 7.52 21.55 -6.30
CA ARG A 192 7.73 22.86 -6.89
C ARG A 192 6.99 22.96 -8.21
N GLY A 193 6.27 24.05 -8.39
CA GLY A 193 5.57 24.40 -9.62
C GLY A 193 6.12 25.72 -10.14
N VAL A 194 6.31 25.80 -11.46
CA VAL A 194 6.71 27.03 -12.12
C VAL A 194 5.71 27.35 -13.22
N VAL A 195 5.22 28.58 -13.20
CA VAL A 195 4.32 29.14 -14.21
C VAL A 195 5.04 30.30 -14.87
N ARG A 196 5.52 30.11 -16.10
CA ARG A 196 6.31 31.09 -16.84
C ARG A 196 5.49 31.66 -18.01
N PRO A 197 5.11 32.95 -17.97
CA PRO A 197 4.48 33.61 -19.11
C PRO A 197 5.47 33.75 -20.27
N LEU A 198 5.05 33.34 -21.46
CA LEU A 198 5.75 33.55 -22.73
C LEU A 198 5.11 34.67 -23.55
N ALA A 199 3.88 35.05 -23.21
CA ALA A 199 3.16 36.19 -23.76
C ALA A 199 2.58 37.05 -22.63
N LYS A 200 2.43 38.36 -22.88
CA LYS A 200 1.84 39.32 -21.94
C LYS A 200 0.31 39.22 -21.91
N GLY A 201 -0.30 39.77 -20.86
CA GLY A 201 -1.75 39.87 -20.73
C GLY A 201 -2.43 38.59 -20.25
N LEU A 202 -1.67 37.64 -19.70
CA LEU A 202 -2.21 36.50 -18.97
C LEU A 202 -2.39 36.87 -17.50
N GLN A 203 -3.47 36.38 -16.89
CA GLN A 203 -3.70 36.51 -15.44
C GLN A 203 -3.82 35.13 -14.82
N LEU A 204 -3.02 34.85 -13.79
CA LEU A 204 -3.13 33.64 -12.99
C LEU A 204 -4.27 33.77 -11.99
N ARG A 205 -5.27 32.90 -12.07
CA ARG A 205 -6.37 32.83 -11.10
C ARG A 205 -6.14 31.81 -10.01
N ARG A 206 -5.64 30.64 -10.37
CA ARG A 206 -5.43 29.53 -9.44
C ARG A 206 -4.25 28.69 -9.88
N ALA A 207 -3.47 28.23 -8.92
CA ALA A 207 -2.55 27.13 -9.09
C ALA A 207 -2.79 26.15 -7.94
N ALA A 208 -2.73 24.85 -8.22
CA ALA A 208 -2.92 23.80 -7.23
C ALA A 208 -2.04 22.60 -7.58
N PHE A 209 -1.58 21.89 -6.56
CA PHE A 209 -0.91 20.61 -6.73
C PHE A 209 -1.80 19.47 -6.23
N GLN A 210 -1.90 18.43 -7.03
CA GLN A 210 -2.84 17.34 -6.84
C GLN A 210 -2.13 16.01 -6.93
N LEU A 211 -2.37 15.12 -5.96
CA LEU A 211 -2.06 13.70 -6.06
C LEU A 211 -3.34 12.95 -6.40
N VAL A 212 -3.36 12.32 -7.56
CA VAL A 212 -4.53 11.61 -8.10
C VAL A 212 -4.25 10.12 -8.13
N GLU A 213 -5.08 9.34 -7.45
CA GLU A 213 -5.11 7.88 -7.52
C GLU A 213 -6.10 7.47 -8.61
N ARG A 214 -5.69 6.55 -9.47
CA ARG A 214 -6.56 5.95 -10.47
C ARG A 214 -6.62 4.45 -10.26
N ILE A 215 -7.83 3.95 -10.07
CA ILE A 215 -8.13 2.54 -9.91
C ILE A 215 -8.87 2.05 -11.14
N VAL A 216 -8.31 1.03 -11.79
CA VAL A 216 -8.86 0.40 -12.98
C VAL A 216 -9.18 -1.06 -12.66
N LEU A 217 -10.42 -1.47 -12.89
CA LEU A 217 -10.82 -2.87 -12.82
C LEU A 217 -10.66 -3.46 -14.22
N ASN A 218 -10.12 -4.68 -14.35
CA ASN A 218 -10.00 -5.29 -15.68
C ASN A 218 -11.32 -5.87 -16.20
N SER A 219 -12.25 -6.23 -15.30
CA SER A 219 -13.54 -6.84 -15.66
C SER A 219 -14.50 -5.85 -16.29
N ASP A 220 -14.44 -4.61 -15.80
CA ASP A 220 -15.27 -3.50 -16.24
C ASP A 220 -14.30 -2.46 -16.76
N LEU A 221 -14.37 -2.07 -18.04
CA LEU A 221 -13.57 -0.97 -18.59
C LEU A 221 -13.82 0.40 -17.90
N SER A 222 -14.51 0.42 -16.75
CA SER A 222 -14.62 1.54 -15.84
C SER A 222 -13.29 1.78 -15.12
N ALA A 223 -12.69 2.92 -15.41
CA ALA A 223 -11.68 3.53 -14.55
C ALA A 223 -12.39 4.45 -13.55
N THR A 224 -12.03 4.34 -12.28
CA THR A 224 -12.40 5.32 -11.25
C THR A 224 -11.18 6.13 -10.88
N SER A 225 -11.32 7.46 -10.86
CA SER A 225 -10.26 8.38 -10.43
C SER A 225 -10.67 9.01 -9.11
N ARG A 226 -9.72 9.15 -8.20
CA ARG A 226 -9.88 9.75 -6.88
C ARG A 226 -8.78 10.77 -6.63
N LEU A 227 -9.17 11.95 -6.16
CA LEU A 227 -8.22 12.93 -5.63
C LEU A 227 -7.81 12.49 -4.22
N VAL A 228 -6.52 12.24 -4.02
CA VAL A 228 -5.96 11.74 -2.76
C VAL A 228 -5.53 12.89 -1.86
N ALA A 229 -4.80 13.84 -2.45
CA ALA A 229 -4.33 15.03 -1.77
C ALA A 229 -4.40 16.21 -2.73
N ASP A 230 -4.72 17.38 -2.20
CA ASP A 230 -4.79 18.64 -2.92
C ASP A 230 -4.24 19.74 -2.03
N ILE A 231 -3.40 20.58 -2.59
CA ILE A 231 -2.93 21.79 -1.93
C ILE A 231 -3.04 22.95 -2.90
N ASP A 232 -3.92 23.88 -2.55
CA ASP A 232 -4.03 25.14 -3.26
C ASP A 232 -2.79 25.99 -2.98
N VAL A 233 -2.29 26.62 -4.03
CA VAL A 233 -1.23 27.60 -3.91
C VAL A 233 -1.92 28.91 -3.56
N ASP A 234 -1.83 29.30 -2.29
CA ASP A 234 -2.17 30.66 -1.88
C ASP A 234 -1.29 31.62 -2.69
N ILE A 235 -1.92 32.29 -3.66
CA ILE A 235 -1.29 33.35 -4.41
C ILE A 235 -1.56 34.60 -3.58
N ASP A 236 -0.62 34.91 -2.70
CA ASP A 236 -0.73 35.98 -1.72
C ASP A 236 -1.18 37.26 -2.43
N THR A 237 -2.46 37.58 -2.26
CA THR A 237 -3.06 38.83 -2.72
C THR A 237 -2.97 39.81 -1.56
N ASP A 238 -1.78 39.89 -0.94
CA ASP A 238 -1.59 40.45 0.40
C ASP A 238 -1.66 41.99 0.43
N GLN A 239 -2.37 42.60 -0.54
CA GLN A 239 -2.51 44.06 -0.68
C GLN A 239 -3.90 44.61 -0.99
N CYS A 240 -4.99 43.82 -1.05
CA CYS A 240 -6.32 44.44 -1.22
C CYS A 240 -7.41 43.87 -0.29
N THR A 241 -7.54 44.57 0.84
CA THR A 241 -8.68 44.51 1.75
C THR A 241 -10.03 44.71 1.05
N SER A 242 -10.93 43.76 1.29
CA SER A 242 -12.39 43.95 1.37
C SER A 242 -13.06 44.71 0.22
N SER A 243 -13.26 44.05 -0.93
CA SER A 243 -14.45 44.31 -1.73
C SER A 243 -14.82 43.07 -2.54
N LEU A 244 -16.13 42.77 -2.60
CA LEU A 244 -16.79 41.66 -3.33
C LEU A 244 -16.64 41.75 -4.87
N VAL A 245 -15.56 42.38 -5.34
CA VAL A 245 -15.25 42.54 -6.75
C VAL A 245 -14.74 41.20 -7.27
N LYS A 246 -15.22 40.81 -8.46
CA LYS A 246 -14.71 39.68 -9.25
C LYS A 246 -13.20 39.56 -9.02
N GLN A 247 -12.72 38.45 -8.47
CA GLN A 247 -11.29 38.20 -8.29
C GLN A 247 -10.60 38.33 -9.66
N GLU A 248 -10.04 39.51 -9.91
CA GLU A 248 -9.13 39.74 -11.02
C GLU A 248 -7.88 38.93 -10.71
N GLY A 249 -7.47 38.06 -11.64
CA GLY A 249 -6.31 37.20 -11.42
C GLY A 249 -5.04 38.05 -11.33
N ILE A 250 -3.95 37.46 -10.83
CA ILE A 250 -2.67 38.13 -10.74
C ILE A 250 -2.03 38.18 -12.13
N ALA A 251 -1.66 39.38 -12.58
CA ALA A 251 -0.99 39.55 -13.87
C ALA A 251 0.32 38.73 -13.91
N LEU A 252 0.44 37.87 -14.92
CA LEU A 252 1.64 37.06 -15.17
C LEU A 252 2.58 37.83 -16.09
N ASP A 253 3.33 38.78 -15.52
CA ASP A 253 4.38 39.51 -16.23
C ASP A 253 5.77 38.86 -16.06
N HIS A 254 5.91 38.02 -15.03
CA HIS A 254 7.14 37.35 -14.65
C HIS A 254 6.89 35.87 -14.32
N GLU A 255 7.98 35.11 -14.25
CA GLU A 255 7.93 33.73 -13.77
C GLU A 255 7.45 33.67 -12.32
N THR A 256 6.40 32.89 -12.07
CA THR A 256 5.90 32.60 -10.74
C THR A 256 6.33 31.19 -10.36
N SER A 257 7.16 31.06 -9.32
CA SER A 257 7.60 29.78 -8.78
C SER A 257 7.02 29.60 -7.39
N THR A 258 6.41 28.46 -7.12
CA THR A 258 5.84 28.14 -5.81
C THR A 258 6.30 26.76 -5.34
N GLU A 259 6.69 26.70 -4.07
CA GLU A 259 7.08 25.49 -3.38
C GLU A 259 6.06 25.17 -2.29
N ARG A 260 5.66 23.91 -2.18
CA ARG A 260 4.66 23.43 -1.24
C ARG A 260 5.05 22.06 -0.70
N MET A 261 4.47 21.71 0.44
CA MET A 261 4.58 20.40 1.06
C MET A 261 3.23 19.72 0.93
N LEU A 262 3.13 18.68 0.11
CA LEU A 262 1.90 17.92 -0.08
C LEU A 262 1.87 16.74 0.88
N SER A 263 0.89 16.70 1.79
CA SER A 263 0.73 15.59 2.73
C SER A 263 0.19 14.34 2.00
N VAL A 264 0.98 13.26 2.01
CA VAL A 264 0.57 11.97 1.44
C VAL A 264 -0.08 11.12 2.55
N PRO A 265 -1.36 10.72 2.43
CA PRO A 265 -2.02 9.89 3.43
C PRO A 265 -1.32 8.55 3.65
N SER A 266 -1.61 7.90 4.78
CA SER A 266 -1.11 6.55 5.02
C SER A 266 -1.75 5.49 4.12
N GLU A 267 -1.03 4.40 3.87
CA GLU A 267 -1.54 3.33 3.01
C GLU A 267 -2.84 2.74 3.56
N TYR A 268 -3.71 2.31 2.65
CA TYR A 268 -4.97 1.65 2.92
C TYR A 268 -5.98 2.47 3.76
N THR A 269 -5.62 3.65 4.26
CA THR A 269 -6.51 4.60 4.94
C THR A 269 -6.97 5.70 3.98
N GLY A 270 -6.06 6.18 3.12
CA GLY A 270 -6.33 7.26 2.15
C GLY A 270 -5.80 6.99 0.75
N ILE A 271 -4.72 6.21 0.63
CA ILE A 271 -4.02 5.91 -0.63
C ILE A 271 -3.69 4.42 -0.72
N GLN A 272 -3.71 3.83 -1.91
CA GLN A 272 -3.26 2.46 -2.15
C GLN A 272 -1.82 2.44 -2.66
N TYR A 273 -1.15 1.28 -2.60
CA TYR A 273 0.09 1.09 -3.33
C TYR A 273 -0.17 0.99 -4.84
N ASP A 274 0.86 1.29 -5.63
CA ASP A 274 0.82 1.03 -7.07
C ASP A 274 0.72 -0.47 -7.33
N VAL A 275 -0.25 -0.85 -8.16
CA VAL A 275 -0.47 -2.23 -8.58
C VAL A 275 -0.60 -2.25 -10.09
N HIS A 276 0.43 -2.73 -10.76
CA HIS A 276 0.48 -2.71 -12.23
C HIS A 276 -0.19 -3.95 -12.86
N ARG A 277 -0.41 -5.02 -12.09
CA ARG A 277 -0.92 -6.30 -12.57
C ARG A 277 -1.95 -6.89 -11.62
N GLY A 278 -2.86 -7.67 -12.20
CA GLY A 278 -3.96 -8.29 -11.48
C GLY A 278 -5.31 -7.72 -11.91
N PRO A 279 -6.40 -8.16 -11.26
CA PRO A 279 -7.77 -7.78 -11.60
C PRO A 279 -8.10 -6.32 -11.29
N ILE A 280 -7.37 -5.72 -10.35
CA ILE A 280 -7.46 -4.33 -9.95
C ILE A 280 -6.06 -3.73 -10.14
N ARG A 281 -5.98 -2.59 -10.83
CA ARG A 281 -4.75 -1.85 -11.03
C ARG A 281 -4.87 -0.49 -10.40
N THR A 282 -3.79 -0.04 -9.78
CA THR A 282 -3.70 1.28 -9.17
C THR A 282 -2.46 1.98 -9.72
N TYR A 283 -2.61 3.24 -10.11
CA TYR A 283 -1.50 4.12 -10.48
C TYR A 283 -1.77 5.53 -9.98
N HIS A 284 -0.69 6.26 -9.72
CA HIS A 284 -0.75 7.62 -9.19
C HIS A 284 -0.15 8.63 -10.15
N GLU A 285 -0.73 9.83 -10.14
CA GLU A 285 -0.26 10.98 -10.89
C GLU A 285 -0.09 12.17 -9.94
N LEU A 286 1.05 12.83 -10.00
CA LEU A 286 1.23 14.17 -9.44
C LEU A 286 0.92 15.19 -10.54
N ALA A 287 0.05 16.14 -10.26
CA ALA A 287 -0.39 17.13 -11.22
C ALA A 287 -0.27 18.56 -10.70
N LEU A 288 0.22 19.46 -11.54
CA LEU A 288 0.09 20.90 -11.41
C LEU A 288 -1.13 21.35 -12.25
N SER A 289 -2.15 21.86 -11.58
CA SER A 289 -3.37 22.39 -12.20
C SER A 289 -3.37 23.91 -12.09
N VAL A 290 -3.51 24.61 -13.23
CA VAL A 290 -3.40 26.07 -13.32
C VAL A 290 -4.62 26.63 -14.07
N SER A 291 -5.30 27.61 -13.49
CA SER A 291 -6.38 28.36 -14.12
C SER A 291 -5.89 29.76 -14.45
N ILE A 292 -5.92 30.14 -15.73
CA ILE A 292 -5.51 31.45 -16.22
C ILE A 292 -6.65 32.14 -16.98
N VAL A 293 -6.58 33.46 -17.07
CA VAL A 293 -7.39 34.28 -17.97
C VAL A 293 -6.48 34.88 -19.03
N ASP A 294 -6.85 34.75 -20.30
CA ASP A 294 -6.11 35.38 -21.38
C ASP A 294 -6.46 36.87 -21.56
N ALA A 295 -5.76 37.54 -22.47
CA ALA A 295 -5.99 38.95 -22.77
C ALA A 295 -7.40 39.25 -23.32
N ARG A 296 -8.16 38.24 -23.75
CA ARG A 296 -9.55 38.36 -24.23
C ARG A 296 -10.57 38.13 -23.11
N GLY A 297 -10.11 37.83 -21.90
CA GLY A 297 -10.98 37.50 -20.76
C GLY A 297 -11.44 36.03 -20.73
N SER A 298 -10.90 35.16 -21.59
CA SER A 298 -11.29 33.74 -21.62
C SER A 298 -10.51 32.96 -20.56
N VAL A 299 -11.21 32.11 -19.80
CA VAL A 299 -10.62 31.27 -18.76
C VAL A 299 -10.13 29.96 -19.37
N HIS A 300 -8.88 29.59 -19.10
CA HIS A 300 -8.29 28.31 -19.51
C HIS A 300 -7.81 27.54 -18.28
N ASN A 301 -8.17 26.26 -18.21
CA ASN A 301 -7.70 25.33 -17.18
C ASN A 301 -6.66 24.40 -17.80
N LEU A 302 -5.42 24.54 -17.35
CA LEU A 302 -4.26 23.80 -17.82
C LEU A 302 -3.85 22.78 -16.76
N ARG A 303 -3.37 21.62 -17.19
CA ARG A 303 -2.92 20.55 -16.30
C ARG A 303 -1.64 19.93 -16.83
N LEU A 304 -0.60 19.94 -16.02
CA LEU A 304 0.65 19.21 -16.24
C LEU A 304 0.70 18.06 -15.24
N ALA A 305 0.63 16.81 -15.70
CA ALA A 305 0.61 15.63 -14.84
C ALA A 305 1.74 14.68 -15.18
N SER A 306 2.30 14.03 -14.16
CA SER A 306 3.35 13.04 -14.30
C SER A 306 3.10 11.83 -13.40
N PRO A 307 3.43 10.60 -13.85
CA PRO A 307 3.35 9.43 -13.00
C PRO A 307 4.31 9.53 -11.80
N VAL A 308 3.81 9.10 -10.65
CA VAL A 308 4.56 8.90 -9.40
C VAL A 308 4.20 7.52 -8.85
N PHE A 309 5.06 6.96 -8.01
CA PHE A 309 4.93 5.58 -7.52
C PHE A 309 4.74 5.56 -6.01
N VAL A 310 3.63 4.99 -5.55
CA VAL A 310 3.42 4.71 -4.12
C VAL A 310 3.93 3.29 -3.87
N LEU A 311 5.08 3.17 -3.20
CA LEU A 311 5.79 1.90 -3.02
C LEU A 311 6.03 1.60 -1.54
N PRO A 312 6.04 0.32 -1.14
CA PRO A 312 6.39 -0.05 0.22
C PRO A 312 7.78 0.47 0.53
N ARG A 313 7.95 1.02 1.75
CA ARG A 313 9.28 1.37 2.23
C ARG A 313 10.10 0.07 2.26
N PRO A 314 11.29 0.03 1.63
CA PRO A 314 12.13 -1.14 1.78
C PRO A 314 12.38 -1.31 3.27
N CYS A 315 12.00 -2.46 3.83
CA CYS A 315 12.47 -2.82 5.15
C CYS A 315 13.98 -2.71 5.05
N ARG A 316 14.57 -1.73 5.75
CA ARG A 316 15.99 -1.79 6.05
C ARG A 316 16.09 -3.05 6.87
N ALA A 317 16.40 -4.16 6.22
CA ALA A 317 16.73 -5.38 6.91
C ALA A 317 17.79 -4.91 7.90
N ALA A 318 17.45 -4.89 9.19
CA ALA A 318 18.47 -4.82 10.19
C ALA A 318 19.33 -6.02 9.81
N LEU A 319 20.50 -5.73 9.22
CA LEU A 319 21.42 -6.76 8.79
C LEU A 319 21.48 -7.72 9.97
N PRO A 320 21.18 -9.02 9.76
CA PRO A 320 21.12 -9.96 10.87
C PRO A 320 22.35 -9.71 11.71
N ARG A 321 22.14 -9.42 13.00
CA ARG A 321 23.29 -9.16 13.85
C ARG A 321 24.13 -10.43 13.73
N TYR A 322 25.43 -10.30 13.48
CA TYR A 322 26.30 -11.46 13.22
C TYR A 322 26.14 -12.53 14.33
N GLU A 323 25.79 -12.11 15.55
CA GLU A 323 25.47 -12.95 16.71
C GLU A 323 24.21 -13.85 16.59
N ASP A 324 23.27 -13.58 15.69
CA ASP A 324 21.98 -14.29 15.58
C ASP A 324 21.98 -15.45 14.56
N THR A 325 23.08 -15.62 13.81
CA THR A 325 23.17 -16.71 12.84
C THR A 325 23.58 -18.00 13.56
N PRO A 326 22.79 -19.09 13.55
CA PRO A 326 23.17 -20.34 14.21
C PRO A 326 24.44 -20.97 13.61
N ALA A 327 24.84 -20.54 12.41
CA ALA A 327 26.10 -20.91 11.76
C ALA A 327 27.34 -20.25 12.38
N ASP A 328 27.16 -19.14 13.10
CA ASP A 328 28.23 -18.37 13.77
C ASP A 328 28.32 -18.67 15.28
N ARG A 329 27.74 -19.78 15.74
CA ARG A 329 28.17 -20.37 17.01
C ARG A 329 29.64 -20.75 16.84
N LEU A 330 30.52 -19.92 17.41
CA LEU A 330 31.94 -20.19 17.58
C LEU A 330 32.10 -21.69 17.82
N VAL A 331 32.78 -22.37 16.89
CA VAL A 331 33.20 -23.77 17.08
C VAL A 331 33.91 -23.78 18.42
N SER A 332 33.21 -24.30 19.43
CA SER A 332 33.79 -24.40 20.76
C SER A 332 34.94 -25.37 20.56
N PRO A 333 36.21 -24.95 20.73
CA PRO A 333 37.31 -25.89 20.58
C PRO A 333 37.01 -27.07 21.50
N PRO A 334 37.12 -28.33 21.02
CA PRO A 334 36.87 -29.50 21.84
C PRO A 334 37.67 -29.33 23.12
N ALA A 335 36.98 -29.41 24.26
CA ALA A 335 37.48 -29.02 25.58
C ALA A 335 38.95 -29.42 25.79
N LEU A 336 39.85 -28.51 25.44
CA LEU A 336 41.22 -28.56 25.91
C LEU A 336 41.10 -28.22 27.38
N ARG A 337 41.29 -29.24 28.22
CA ARG A 337 41.52 -29.11 29.66
C ARG A 337 42.45 -27.90 29.86
N ARG A 338 41.85 -26.78 30.29
CA ARG A 338 42.60 -25.62 30.74
C ARG A 338 43.20 -26.02 32.08
N ASP A 339 44.49 -26.31 32.07
CA ASP A 339 45.30 -26.09 33.26
C ASP A 339 45.17 -24.60 33.58
N SER A 340 44.45 -24.34 34.67
CA SER A 340 44.36 -23.05 35.34
C SER A 340 45.78 -22.53 35.56
N ASN A 341 46.14 -21.40 34.93
CA ASN A 341 47.21 -20.45 35.35
C ASN A 341 47.56 -19.38 34.28
N PHE A 342 46.85 -19.27 33.14
CA PHE A 342 47.27 -18.34 32.07
C PHE A 342 46.60 -16.95 32.09
N TRP A 343 45.52 -16.73 32.85
CA TRP A 343 44.76 -15.47 32.79
C TRP A 343 45.13 -14.41 33.83
N ASP A 344 46.13 -14.64 34.68
CA ASP A 344 46.52 -13.71 35.76
C ASP A 344 47.36 -12.50 35.31
N GLN A 345 47.40 -12.15 34.01
CA GLN A 345 48.30 -11.09 33.52
C GLN A 345 47.71 -10.00 32.61
N PHE A 346 46.39 -9.88 32.45
CA PHE A 346 45.84 -8.76 31.67
C PHE A 346 44.82 -7.93 32.47
N VAL A 347 45.38 -6.91 33.11
CA VAL A 347 44.89 -5.55 33.40
C VAL A 347 43.38 -5.31 33.20
N LEU A 348 42.67 -5.17 34.32
CA LEU A 348 41.39 -4.46 34.39
C LEU A 348 41.61 -2.97 34.05
N ILE A 349 40.97 -2.49 33.00
CA ILE A 349 40.65 -1.08 32.87
C ILE A 349 39.25 -0.91 33.45
N ASP A 350 39.23 -0.35 34.64
CA ASP A 350 38.04 0.06 35.37
C ASP A 350 37.63 1.45 34.85
N THR A 351 36.47 1.53 34.20
CA THR A 351 35.78 2.81 33.95
C THR A 351 34.36 2.67 34.45
N THR A 352 34.21 2.81 35.77
CA THR A 352 32.97 3.25 36.39
C THR A 352 32.79 4.74 36.11
N ASP A 353 31.76 5.10 35.36
CA ASP A 353 31.09 6.38 35.57
C ASP A 353 29.58 6.15 35.62
N SER A 354 29.07 6.42 36.81
CA SER A 354 27.68 6.37 37.23
C SER A 354 26.92 7.59 36.72
N PHE A 355 25.84 7.37 36.00
CA PHE A 355 24.69 8.26 36.02
C PHE A 355 23.47 7.49 36.51
N ALA A 356 23.13 7.75 37.77
CA ALA A 356 21.81 7.49 38.29
C ALA A 356 20.87 8.56 37.71
N ASP A 357 19.79 8.14 37.07
CA ASP A 357 18.57 8.93 37.11
C ASP A 357 17.33 8.05 37.01
N ALA A 358 16.35 8.41 37.84
CA ALA A 358 15.17 7.63 38.18
C ALA A 358 14.22 7.47 36.99
N ARG A 359 13.64 6.27 36.84
CA ARG A 359 12.42 6.06 36.04
C ARG A 359 11.29 5.52 36.93
N PRO A 360 10.09 6.11 36.89
CA PRO A 360 8.94 5.55 37.56
C PRO A 360 8.45 4.30 36.83
N GLU A 361 8.08 3.28 37.59
CA GLU A 361 7.27 2.16 37.14
C GLU A 361 5.94 2.68 36.58
N LEU A 362 5.76 2.55 35.26
CA LEU A 362 4.46 2.58 34.62
C LEU A 362 4.27 1.24 33.92
N ALA A 363 3.23 0.53 34.34
CA ALA A 363 2.74 -0.68 33.71
C ALA A 363 2.44 -0.41 32.22
N LEU A 364 3.29 -0.95 31.35
CA LEU A 364 3.13 -0.95 29.90
C LEU A 364 2.50 -2.28 29.47
N ASP A 365 1.17 -2.32 29.46
CA ASP A 365 0.45 -3.14 28.47
C ASP A 365 0.52 -2.40 27.13
N ALA A 366 1.65 -2.54 26.44
CA ALA A 366 1.87 -2.00 25.11
C ALA A 366 1.85 -3.16 24.10
N CYS A 367 0.73 -3.28 23.39
CA CYS A 367 0.58 -4.18 22.25
C CYS A 367 0.87 -3.39 20.96
N PRO A 368 1.82 -3.82 20.12
CA PRO A 368 2.29 -3.03 18.99
C PRO A 368 1.45 -3.27 17.72
N LEU A 369 1.45 -2.25 16.85
CA LEU A 369 1.09 -2.24 15.42
C LEU A 369 -0.30 -1.70 15.04
N ALA A 370 -0.22 -0.64 14.25
CA ALA A 370 -1.27 0.10 13.56
C ALA A 370 -1.92 -0.73 12.43
N LEU A 371 -2.63 -1.79 12.82
CA LEU A 371 -3.71 -2.41 12.04
C LEU A 371 -5.09 -2.17 12.69
N GLN A 372 -5.15 -1.30 13.71
CA GLN A 372 -6.38 -0.85 14.39
C GLN A 372 -6.80 0.59 14.04
N GLY A 373 -6.60 1.02 12.79
CA GLY A 373 -7.48 2.05 12.23
C GLY A 373 -8.92 1.54 12.00
N TYR A 374 -9.14 0.22 12.11
CA TYR A 374 -10.46 -0.40 12.00
C TYR A 374 -10.79 -1.19 13.27
N ARG A 375 -11.63 -0.62 14.15
CA ARG A 375 -12.18 -1.31 15.34
C ARG A 375 -13.51 -2.00 14.98
N PRO A 376 -13.59 -3.35 14.95
CA PRO A 376 -14.81 -4.06 14.53
C PRO A 376 -15.97 -3.99 15.54
N SER A 377 -15.80 -3.34 16.68
CA SER A 377 -16.83 -3.19 17.71
C SER A 377 -17.61 -1.88 17.61
N ASP A 378 -17.23 -0.98 16.72
CA ASP A 378 -17.93 0.27 16.47
C ASP A 378 -18.71 0.14 15.15
N LEU A 379 -20.01 -0.14 15.23
CA LEU A 379 -20.94 -0.12 14.09
C LEU A 379 -21.03 1.27 13.42
N SER A 380 -20.33 2.27 13.96
CA SER A 380 -20.14 3.61 13.42
C SER A 380 -18.95 3.74 12.46
N GLN A 381 -18.06 2.75 12.37
CA GLN A 381 -16.93 2.72 11.42
C GLN A 381 -17.10 1.61 10.38
N ALA A 382 -18.07 1.76 9.49
CA ALA A 382 -17.84 1.34 8.11
C ALA A 382 -16.65 2.16 7.55
N PRO A 383 -15.93 1.72 6.50
CA PRO A 383 -15.20 2.70 5.67
C PRO A 383 -16.19 3.85 5.43
N PRO A 384 -15.78 5.13 5.62
CA PRO A 384 -16.72 6.23 5.73
C PRO A 384 -17.77 6.06 4.63
N PRO A 385 -19.08 5.97 4.96
CA PRO A 385 -20.09 5.99 3.92
C PRO A 385 -19.73 7.21 3.11
N SER A 386 -19.49 7.03 1.81
CA SER A 386 -19.21 8.12 0.89
C SER A 386 -20.28 9.20 1.12
N TYR A 387 -19.93 10.21 1.92
CA TYR A 387 -20.78 11.31 2.37
C TYR A 387 -20.45 12.53 1.50
N PRO A 388 -21.34 13.53 1.45
CA PRO A 388 -22.11 13.94 0.31
C PRO A 388 -21.41 15.13 -0.34
N GLY A 389 -20.43 14.85 -1.21
CA GLY A 389 -19.86 15.85 -2.12
C GLY A 389 -20.55 15.91 -3.49
N ALA A 390 -21.56 15.08 -3.72
CA ALA A 390 -22.33 15.07 -4.96
C ALA A 390 -23.40 16.17 -4.96
N ALA A 391 -22.99 17.43 -4.79
CA ALA A 391 -23.86 18.58 -5.00
C ALA A 391 -23.07 19.87 -5.25
N HIS A 392 -22.12 19.90 -6.18
CA HIS A 392 -21.79 21.14 -6.90
C HIS A 392 -21.38 20.86 -8.35
N GLY A 393 -22.31 21.21 -9.25
CA GLY A 393 -22.08 21.68 -10.61
C GLY A 393 -21.04 20.97 -11.48
N ILE A 394 -21.48 19.94 -12.20
CA ILE A 394 -20.96 19.74 -13.57
C ILE A 394 -21.64 20.82 -14.41
N GLU A 395 -21.04 22.01 -14.52
CA GLU A 395 -21.32 22.90 -15.65
C GLU A 395 -20.78 22.20 -16.90
N ARG A 396 -21.69 21.54 -17.60
CA ARG A 396 -21.48 21.13 -18.98
C ARG A 396 -21.34 22.41 -19.79
N THR A 397 -20.22 22.53 -20.49
CA THR A 397 -20.08 23.45 -21.62
C THR A 397 -21.20 23.14 -22.61
N VAL A 398 -22.16 24.04 -22.70
CA VAL A 398 -23.13 24.10 -23.79
C VAL A 398 -22.33 24.50 -25.03
N VAL A 399 -22.19 23.57 -25.97
CA VAL A 399 -21.86 23.91 -27.34
C VAL A 399 -23.18 24.33 -27.98
N ASP A 400 -23.35 25.63 -28.23
CA ASP A 400 -24.40 26.14 -29.09
C ASP A 400 -24.14 25.64 -30.51
N SER A 401 -24.80 24.56 -30.89
CA SER A 401 -25.01 24.19 -32.28
C SER A 401 -26.46 24.53 -32.63
N ALA A 402 -26.69 25.79 -32.97
CA ALA A 402 -27.82 26.16 -33.80
C ALA A 402 -27.56 25.64 -35.23
N ASP A 403 -28.64 25.22 -35.89
CA ASP A 403 -28.74 24.81 -37.29
C ASP A 403 -28.14 23.45 -37.66
N VAL A 404 -28.95 22.39 -37.56
CA VAL A 404 -29.42 21.61 -38.73
C VAL A 404 -30.74 20.92 -38.35
N ALA A 405 -31.77 21.27 -39.10
CA ALA A 405 -33.14 20.78 -38.97
C ALA A 405 -33.34 19.39 -39.62
N GLU A 406 -34.37 18.71 -39.13
CA GLU A 406 -35.21 17.71 -39.82
C GLU A 406 -34.54 16.47 -40.45
N MET A 407 -34.69 15.32 -39.78
CA MET A 407 -35.46 14.21 -40.38
C MET A 407 -35.88 13.18 -39.32
N GLN A 408 -37.19 12.92 -39.29
CA GLN A 408 -37.87 11.90 -38.49
C GLN A 408 -37.83 10.51 -39.17
N PRO A 409 -38.29 9.43 -38.49
CA PRO A 409 -37.68 8.11 -38.54
C PRO A 409 -38.34 7.11 -39.49
N LEU A 410 -37.57 6.12 -39.94
CA LEU A 410 -38.10 4.92 -40.60
C LEU A 410 -37.75 3.65 -39.80
N ARG A 411 -38.79 3.09 -39.18
CA ARG A 411 -38.90 1.68 -38.80
C ARG A 411 -38.86 0.79 -40.05
N GLN A 412 -38.11 -0.32 -40.00
CA GLN A 412 -38.43 -1.67 -40.54
C GLN A 412 -37.22 -2.57 -40.20
N ARG A 413 -37.30 -3.62 -39.36
CA ARG A 413 -38.00 -4.92 -39.39
C ARG A 413 -37.47 -5.89 -40.47
N ARG A 414 -37.00 -7.07 -39.99
CA ARG A 414 -36.65 -8.34 -40.69
C ARG A 414 -35.26 -8.35 -41.35
N SER A 415 -34.48 -9.43 -41.39
CA SER A 415 -34.75 -10.87 -41.27
C SER A 415 -33.47 -11.66 -40.93
N ARG A 416 -33.68 -12.80 -40.24
CA ARG A 416 -32.84 -14.00 -40.22
C ARG A 416 -32.66 -14.59 -41.63
N GLU A 417 -31.48 -15.14 -41.91
CA GLU A 417 -31.16 -16.40 -42.63
C GLU A 417 -29.67 -16.33 -43.05
N HIS A 418 -28.79 -17.15 -42.46
CA HIS A 418 -28.37 -18.51 -42.86
C HIS A 418 -27.28 -18.55 -43.95
N LEU A 419 -26.21 -19.29 -43.61
CA LEU A 419 -25.33 -20.14 -44.41
C LEU A 419 -23.86 -19.77 -44.56
N ALA A 420 -23.10 -20.85 -44.48
CA ALA A 420 -21.67 -21.02 -44.42
C ALA A 420 -21.07 -21.17 -45.82
N GLU A 421 -19.76 -20.94 -45.94
CA GLU A 421 -18.80 -21.60 -46.84
C GLU A 421 -17.42 -21.01 -46.49
N GLN A 422 -16.53 -21.75 -45.81
CA GLN A 422 -15.51 -22.63 -46.40
C GLN A 422 -14.80 -22.02 -47.61
N PHE A 423 -13.56 -21.55 -47.41
CA PHE A 423 -12.48 -21.72 -48.38
C PHE A 423 -11.16 -21.99 -47.64
N ALA A 424 -10.62 -23.18 -47.87
CA ALA A 424 -9.23 -23.54 -47.67
C ALA A 424 -8.44 -23.22 -48.94
N VAL A 425 -7.22 -22.70 -48.80
CA VAL A 425 -6.22 -22.64 -49.88
C VAL A 425 -4.84 -22.94 -49.27
N VAL A 426 -4.29 -24.07 -49.75
CA VAL A 426 -2.93 -24.68 -49.64
C VAL A 426 -2.53 -25.27 -48.29
#